data_AF-A0AAW0WTY3-F1
#
_entry.id   AF-A0AAW0WTY3-F1
#
_cell.length_a   1.000
_cell.length_b   1.000
_cell.length_c   1.000
_cell.angle_alpha   90.00
_cell.angle_beta   90.00
_cell.angle_gamma   90.00
#
_symmetry.space_group_name_H-M   'P 1'
#
loop_
_entity.id
_entity.type
_entity.pdbx_description
1 polymer ?
#
loop_
_entity_poly.entity_id
_entity_poly.type
_entity_poly.pdbx_seq_one_letter_code
_entity_poly.pdbx_strand_id
1 'polypeptide(L)'
;IVTCSLRVWLREIGFSLAYGALMLKTWRISVIFRVRSAKAVKITDLDLMKRLGIIVGVFSVFLAIRTVVAPPHVIVSMTADDLKAFLCSTDWWDHVFTAMEMMFLVWGIRLCIMVRKAPSEFNESKYISLAIYNEFILSLFLNVSM
;
A
#
# COMPACT_ATOMS: atom_id res chain seq x y z
N ILE A 1 1.18 -24.26 -1.84
CA ILE A 1 2.37 -23.38 -1.87
C ILE A 1 2.23 -22.32 -2.95
N VAL A 2 2.17 -22.67 -4.25
CA VAL A 2 2.08 -21.70 -5.36
C VAL A 2 0.88 -20.76 -5.23
N THR A 3 -0.33 -21.29 -5.04
CA THR A 3 -1.55 -20.48 -4.90
C THR A 3 -1.50 -19.53 -3.69
N CYS A 4 -1.00 -20.00 -2.56
CA CYS A 4 -0.83 -19.18 -1.35
C CYS A 4 0.20 -18.06 -1.56
N SER A 5 1.31 -18.38 -2.23
CA SER A 5 2.34 -17.39 -2.56
C SER A 5 1.79 -16.33 -3.51
N LEU A 6 1.13 -16.75 -4.60
CA LEU A 6 0.51 -15.83 -5.56
C LEU A 6 -0.53 -14.90 -4.90
N ARG A 7 -1.33 -15.42 -3.96
CA ARG A 7 -2.30 -14.59 -3.22
C ARG A 7 -1.61 -13.45 -2.47
N VAL A 8 -0.53 -13.74 -1.75
CA VAL A 8 0.23 -12.72 -1.00
C VAL A 8 0.91 -11.75 -1.96
N TRP A 9 1.56 -12.25 -3.01
CA TRP A 9 2.22 -11.41 -4.00
C TRP A 9 1.26 -10.44 -4.70
N LEU A 10 0.12 -10.92 -5.18
CA LEU A 10 -0.86 -10.07 -5.87
C LEU A 10 -1.44 -9.00 -4.95
N ARG A 11 -1.65 -9.33 -3.66
CA ARG A 11 -2.14 -8.37 -2.66
C ARG A 11 -1.16 -7.21 -2.46
N GLU A 12 0.09 -7.51 -2.11
CA GLU A 12 1.11 -6.49 -1.80
C GLU A 12 1.52 -5.67 -3.03
N ILE A 13 1.63 -6.31 -4.19
CA ILE A 13 1.96 -5.61 -5.44
C ILE A 13 0.78 -4.73 -5.88
N GLY A 14 -0.45 -5.23 -5.76
CA GLY A 14 -1.65 -4.45 -6.03
C GLY A 14 -1.75 -3.22 -5.12
N PHE A 15 -1.53 -3.41 -3.82
CA PHE A 15 -1.50 -2.33 -2.83
C PHE A 15 -0.43 -1.28 -3.16
N SER A 16 0.81 -1.71 -3.34
CA SER A 16 1.94 -0.80 -3.60
C SER A 16 1.82 -0.05 -4.92
N LEU A 17 1.26 -0.66 -5.97
CA LEU A 17 0.97 0.00 -7.24
C LEU A 17 -0.15 1.04 -7.08
N ALA A 18 -1.31 0.62 -6.57
CA ALA A 18 -2.49 1.49 -6.48
C ALA A 18 -2.25 2.67 -5.54
N TYR A 19 -1.91 2.39 -4.28
CA TYR A 19 -1.70 3.43 -3.28
C TYR A 19 -0.38 4.18 -3.49
N GLY A 20 0.67 3.53 -4.01
CA GLY A 20 1.90 4.21 -4.36
C GLY A 20 1.72 5.25 -5.47
N ALA A 21 0.94 4.95 -6.50
CA ALA A 21 0.65 5.91 -7.57
C ALA A 21 -0.15 7.12 -7.04
N LEU A 22 -1.19 6.85 -6.24
CA LEU A 22 -2.02 7.91 -5.61
C LEU A 22 -1.20 8.80 -4.68
N MET A 23 -0.32 8.21 -3.86
CA MET A 23 0.56 8.97 -2.97
C MET A 23 1.60 9.78 -3.73
N LEU A 24 2.20 9.24 -4.79
CA LEU A 24 3.17 9.98 -5.60
C LEU A 24 2.53 11.16 -6.34
N LYS A 25 1.29 11.00 -6.82
CA LYS A 25 0.50 12.10 -7.39
C LYS A 25 0.25 13.19 -6.34
N THR A 26 -0.16 12.80 -5.15
CA THR A 26 -0.38 13.71 -4.01
C THR A 26 0.92 14.39 -3.55
N TRP A 27 2.03 13.65 -3.55
CA TRP A 27 3.36 14.15 -3.22
C TRP A 27 3.81 15.23 -4.20
N ARG A 28 3.65 15.00 -5.51
CA ARG A 28 3.93 16.02 -6.55
C ARG A 28 3.18 17.32 -6.26
N ILE A 29 1.89 17.23 -5.96
CA ILE A 29 1.05 18.38 -5.59
C ILE A 29 1.60 19.06 -4.33
N SER A 30 1.93 18.30 -3.29
CA SER A 30 2.50 18.83 -2.04
C SER A 30 3.82 19.58 -2.26
N VAL A 31 4.68 19.09 -3.15
CA VAL A 31 5.95 19.74 -3.48
C VAL A 31 5.70 21.06 -4.18
N ILE A 32 4.82 21.09 -5.18
CA ILE A 32 4.48 22.31 -5.93
C ILE A 32 3.98 23.41 -4.99
N PHE A 33 3.09 23.08 -4.05
CA PHE A 33 2.55 24.06 -3.10
C PHE A 33 3.49 24.42 -1.94
N ARG A 34 4.48 23.58 -1.62
CA ARG A 34 5.47 23.87 -0.58
C ARG A 34 6.53 24.88 -1.04
N VAL A 35 6.83 24.94 -2.34
CA VAL A 35 7.83 25.90 -2.84
C VAL A 35 7.22 27.30 -2.85
N ARG A 36 7.68 28.18 -1.96
CA ARG A 36 7.37 29.64 -1.99
C ARG A 36 8.01 30.38 -3.18
N SER A 37 8.84 29.71 -3.97
CA SER A 37 9.63 30.30 -5.05
C SER A 37 8.92 30.13 -6.39
N ALA A 38 8.82 31.19 -7.18
CA ALA A 38 8.22 31.23 -8.52
C ALA A 38 8.95 30.40 -9.60
N LYS A 39 9.84 29.48 -9.21
CA LYS A 39 10.57 28.61 -10.13
C LYS A 39 9.75 27.35 -10.35
N ALA A 40 9.19 27.19 -11.54
CA ALA A 40 8.40 26.02 -11.91
C ALA A 40 9.24 24.73 -11.75
N VAL A 41 8.90 23.89 -10.76
CA VAL A 41 9.49 22.56 -10.62
C VAL A 41 8.81 21.65 -11.65
N LYS A 42 9.44 21.47 -12.82
CA LYS A 42 9.02 20.43 -13.78
C LYS A 42 9.42 19.06 -13.24
N ILE A 43 8.48 18.37 -12.63
CA ILE A 43 8.59 16.93 -12.35
C ILE A 43 8.03 16.20 -13.58
N THR A 44 8.89 15.45 -14.27
CA THR A 44 8.51 14.64 -15.43
C THR A 44 7.80 13.36 -14.99
N ASP A 45 6.83 12.88 -15.76
CA ASP A 45 6.10 11.66 -15.42
C ASP A 45 7.01 10.41 -15.35
N LEU A 46 8.09 10.39 -16.13
CA LEU A 46 9.12 9.36 -16.05
C LEU A 46 9.78 9.28 -14.67
N ASP A 47 10.01 10.42 -14.00
CA ASP A 47 10.59 10.43 -12.65
C ASP A 47 9.59 9.92 -11.61
N LEU A 48 8.30 10.14 -11.84
CA LEU A 48 7.23 9.58 -11.03
C LEU A 48 7.16 8.06 -11.19
N MET A 49 7.23 7.57 -12.43
CA MET A 49 7.26 6.13 -12.74
C MET A 49 8.50 5.44 -12.16
N LYS A 50 9.67 6.09 -12.20
CA LYS A 50 10.88 5.59 -11.52
C LYS A 50 10.68 5.47 -10.01
N ARG A 51 10.10 6.48 -9.37
CA ARG A 51 9.80 6.45 -7.92
C ARG A 51 8.77 5.37 -7.58
N LEU A 52 7.75 5.19 -8.41
CA LEU A 52 6.77 4.11 -8.25
C LEU A 52 7.45 2.75 -8.37
N GLY A 53 8.31 2.57 -9.38
CA GLY A 53 9.10 1.35 -9.56
C GLY A 53 9.99 1.05 -8.35
N ILE A 54 10.55 2.07 -7.70
CA ILE A 54 11.30 1.89 -6.45
C ILE A 54 10.39 1.39 -5.33
N ILE A 55 9.20 2.00 -5.13
CA ILE A 55 8.24 1.57 -4.10
C ILE A 55 7.84 0.11 -4.32
N VAL A 56 7.39 -0.24 -5.53
CA VAL A 56 6.97 -1.61 -5.89
C VAL A 56 8.15 -2.58 -5.79
N GLY A 57 9.35 -2.13 -6.18
CA GLY A 57 10.58 -2.92 -6.08
C GLY A 57 10.91 -3.27 -4.63
N VAL A 58 10.75 -2.33 -3.69
CA VAL A 58 10.94 -2.61 -2.25
C VAL A 58 9.97 -3.69 -1.78
N PHE A 59 8.66 -3.55 -2.04
CA PHE A 59 7.68 -4.58 -1.68
C PHE A 59 7.99 -5.94 -2.33
N SER A 60 8.40 -5.94 -3.60
CA SER A 60 8.79 -7.15 -4.35
C SER A 60 9.99 -7.86 -3.72
N VAL A 61 10.99 -7.11 -3.23
CA VAL A 61 12.17 -7.68 -2.55
C VAL A 61 11.77 -8.33 -1.23
N PHE A 62 10.94 -7.67 -0.41
CA PHE A 62 10.44 -8.26 0.84
C PHE A 62 9.61 -9.53 0.58
N LEU A 63 8.76 -9.52 -0.45
CA LEU A 63 8.02 -10.70 -0.89
C LEU A 63 8.92 -11.84 -1.36
N ALA A 64 9.97 -11.54 -2.12
CA ALA A 64 10.95 -12.53 -2.55
C ALA A 64 11.67 -13.15 -1.35
N ILE A 65 12.10 -12.34 -0.38
CA ILE A 65 12.70 -12.82 0.87
C ILE A 65 11.74 -13.74 1.61
N ARG A 66 10.46 -13.34 1.79
CA ARG A 66 9.45 -14.20 2.41
C ARG A 66 9.34 -15.53 1.68
N THR A 67 9.26 -15.50 0.36
CA THR A 67 9.09 -16.70 -0.49
C THR A 67 10.26 -17.67 -0.35
N VAL A 68 11.48 -17.17 -0.14
CA VAL A 68 12.68 -18.00 0.04
C VAL A 68 12.84 -18.49 1.48
N VAL A 69 12.57 -17.64 2.47
CA VAL A 69 12.83 -17.93 3.90
C VAL A 69 11.71 -18.76 4.53
N ALA A 70 10.46 -18.40 4.27
CA ALA A 70 9.27 -19.01 4.88
C ALA A 70 8.11 -19.03 3.87
N PRO A 71 8.12 -19.96 2.90
CA PRO A 71 7.07 -20.05 1.89
C PRO A 71 5.74 -20.48 2.53
N PRO A 72 4.62 -19.79 2.21
CA PRO A 72 3.33 -20.12 2.77
C PRO A 72 2.85 -21.49 2.27
N HIS A 73 2.51 -22.37 3.21
CA HIS A 73 1.99 -23.70 2.95
C HIS A 73 0.49 -23.78 3.25
N VAL A 74 -0.17 -24.82 2.74
CA VAL A 74 -1.60 -25.03 2.95
C VAL A 74 -1.78 -25.84 4.24
N ILE A 75 -2.64 -25.35 5.12
CA ILE A 75 -3.09 -26.03 6.33
C ILE A 75 -4.55 -26.45 6.15
N VAL A 76 -4.90 -27.64 6.63
CA VAL A 76 -6.28 -28.15 6.60
C VAL A 76 -6.88 -27.92 7.98
N SER A 77 -7.89 -27.06 8.06
CA SER A 77 -8.67 -26.86 9.28
C SER A 77 -10.01 -27.58 9.17
N MET A 78 -10.49 -28.13 10.28
CA MET A 78 -11.84 -28.69 10.39
C MET A 78 -12.76 -27.63 11.02
N THR A 79 -13.90 -27.37 10.40
CA THR A 79 -14.99 -26.58 11.00
C THR A 79 -15.78 -27.46 11.99
N ALA A 80 -16.57 -26.86 12.88
CA ALA A 80 -17.44 -27.57 13.84
C ALA A 80 -18.40 -28.58 13.20
N ASP A 81 -18.72 -28.40 11.91
CA ASP A 81 -19.57 -29.29 11.11
C ASP A 81 -18.77 -30.35 10.30
N ASP A 82 -17.54 -30.68 10.72
CA ASP A 82 -16.62 -31.64 10.06
C ASP A 82 -16.25 -31.32 8.59
N LEU A 83 -16.49 -30.07 8.16
CA LEU A 83 -16.07 -29.58 6.85
C LEU A 83 -14.57 -29.26 6.83
N LYS A 84 -13.88 -29.76 5.80
CA LYS A 84 -12.46 -29.50 5.53
C LYS A 84 -12.30 -28.15 4.81
N ALA A 85 -11.63 -27.19 5.45
CA ALA A 85 -11.22 -25.94 4.83
C ALA A 85 -9.70 -25.93 4.57
N PHE A 86 -9.31 -25.54 3.37
CA PHE A 86 -7.91 -25.37 2.98
C PHE A 86 -7.52 -23.91 3.16
N LEU A 87 -6.75 -23.60 4.20
CA LEU A 87 -6.24 -22.25 4.45
C LEU A 87 -4.75 -22.16 4.14
N CYS A 88 -4.28 -20.95 3.85
CA CYS A 88 -2.85 -20.67 3.79
C CYS A 88 -2.36 -20.33 5.21
N SER A 89 -1.22 -20.89 5.60
CA SER A 89 -0.58 -20.57 6.88
C SER A 89 -0.24 -19.07 6.96
N THR A 90 -0.56 -18.50 8.11
CA THR A 90 -0.23 -17.13 8.53
C THR A 90 0.95 -17.19 9.49
N ASP A 91 1.96 -16.36 9.25
CA ASP A 91 3.20 -16.30 10.03
C ASP A 91 3.50 -14.86 10.45
N TRP A 92 4.56 -14.67 11.24
CA TRP A 92 5.02 -13.34 11.64
C TRP A 92 5.29 -12.39 10.45
N TRP A 93 5.66 -12.95 9.29
CA TRP A 93 5.83 -12.17 8.05
C TRP A 93 4.57 -11.38 7.68
N ASP A 94 3.37 -11.92 7.92
CA ASP A 94 2.12 -11.20 7.64
C ASP A 94 2.00 -9.94 8.49
N HIS A 95 2.41 -9.99 9.77
CA HIS A 95 2.46 -8.80 10.63
C HIS A 95 3.49 -7.77 10.14
N VAL A 96 4.62 -8.21 9.58
CA VAL A 96 5.62 -7.31 8.99
C VAL A 96 5.04 -6.57 7.77
N PHE A 97 4.33 -7.28 6.88
CA PHE A 97 3.67 -6.65 5.72
C PHE A 97 2.57 -5.68 6.17
N THR A 98 1.70 -6.10 7.09
CA THR A 98 0.67 -5.20 7.65
C THR A 98 1.29 -3.95 8.26
N ALA A 99 2.37 -4.08 9.05
CA ALA A 99 3.04 -2.92 9.64
C ALA A 99 3.62 -1.98 8.57
N MET A 100 4.19 -2.54 7.50
CA MET A 100 4.71 -1.78 6.37
C MET A 100 3.60 -1.02 5.62
N GLU A 101 2.47 -1.68 5.33
CA GLU A 101 1.29 -1.07 4.71
C GLU A 101 0.75 0.07 5.58
N MET A 102 0.62 -0.14 6.90
CA MET A 102 0.17 0.87 7.85
C MET A 102 1.08 2.09 7.90
N MET A 103 2.40 1.88 8.01
CA MET A 103 3.37 2.97 7.98
C MET A 103 3.28 3.75 6.67
N PHE A 104 3.09 3.06 5.55
CA PHE A 104 2.94 3.67 4.23
C PHE A 104 1.66 4.53 4.16
N LEU A 105 0.53 4.03 4.66
CA LEU A 105 -0.74 4.77 4.72
C LEU A 105 -0.66 5.99 5.65
N VAL A 106 -0.01 5.88 6.81
CA VAL A 106 0.21 7.02 7.72
C VAL A 106 1.03 8.11 7.03
N TRP A 107 2.06 7.73 6.28
CA TRP A 107 2.80 8.68 5.45
C TRP A 107 1.91 9.31 4.36
N GLY A 108 1.05 8.53 3.73
CA GLY A 108 0.04 9.02 2.78
C GLY A 108 -0.93 10.03 3.40
N ILE A 109 -1.46 9.75 4.59
CA ILE A 109 -2.33 10.66 5.35
C ILE A 109 -1.62 12.00 5.60
N ARG A 110 -0.35 11.95 6.00
CA ARG A 110 0.46 13.17 6.18
C ARG A 110 0.51 13.99 4.88
N LEU A 111 0.70 13.35 3.73
CA LEU A 111 0.69 14.05 2.43
C LEU A 111 -0.69 14.67 2.12
N CYS A 112 -1.78 13.93 2.37
CA CYS A 112 -3.15 14.42 2.21
C CYS A 112 -3.41 15.68 3.04
N ILE A 113 -2.91 15.73 4.29
CA ILE A 113 -3.03 16.91 5.16
C ILE A 113 -2.29 18.12 4.55
N MET A 114 -1.11 17.92 3.98
CA MET A 114 -0.32 18.99 3.37
C MET A 114 -0.99 19.59 2.13
N VAL A 115 -1.78 18.80 1.38
CA VAL A 115 -2.46 19.26 0.17
C VAL A 115 -3.91 19.72 0.41
N ARG A 116 -4.45 19.65 1.63
CA ARG A 116 -5.88 19.96 1.90
C ARG A 116 -6.32 21.36 1.49
N LYS A 117 -5.38 22.31 1.44
CA LYS A 117 -5.62 23.73 1.09
C LYS A 117 -5.33 24.03 -0.37
N ALA A 118 -5.11 23.01 -1.20
CA ALA A 118 -4.95 23.19 -2.63
C ALA A 118 -6.21 23.85 -3.24
N PRO A 119 -6.06 24.72 -4.26
CA PRO A 119 -7.16 25.39 -4.93
C PRO A 119 -8.10 24.39 -5.61
N SER A 120 -9.34 24.83 -5.89
CA SER A 120 -10.45 24.01 -6.43
C SER A 120 -10.13 23.29 -7.74
N GLU A 121 -9.18 23.79 -8.52
CA GLU A 121 -8.67 23.13 -9.74
C GLU A 121 -8.14 21.71 -9.47
N PHE A 122 -7.71 21.41 -8.23
CA PHE A 122 -7.27 20.08 -7.81
C PHE A 122 -8.31 19.35 -6.96
N ASN A 123 -9.59 19.44 -7.31
CA ASN A 123 -10.67 18.74 -6.61
C ASN A 123 -10.47 17.21 -6.54
N GLU A 124 -9.70 16.63 -7.46
CA GLU A 124 -9.33 15.21 -7.45
C GLU A 124 -8.61 14.79 -6.14
N SER A 125 -7.84 15.71 -5.54
CA SER A 125 -7.10 15.45 -4.29
C SER A 125 -8.01 15.08 -3.10
N LYS A 126 -9.28 15.51 -3.12
CA LYS A 126 -10.27 15.16 -2.10
C LYS A 126 -10.65 13.67 -2.19
N TYR A 127 -10.88 13.17 -3.39
CA TYR A 127 -11.21 11.76 -3.62
C TYR A 127 -10.03 10.85 -3.29
N ILE A 128 -8.81 11.28 -3.64
CA ILE A 128 -7.59 10.55 -3.26
C ILE A 128 -7.44 10.48 -1.74
N SER A 129 -7.69 11.59 -1.04
CA SER A 129 -7.64 11.62 0.42
C SER A 129 -8.70 10.72 1.03
N LEU A 130 -9.93 10.73 0.52
CA LEU A 130 -11.00 9.84 0.97
C LEU A 130 -10.63 8.36 0.79
N ALA A 131 -10.03 8.00 -0.35
CA ALA A 131 -9.56 6.63 -0.59
C ALA A 131 -8.50 6.20 0.43
N ILE A 132 -7.50 7.04 0.69
CA ILE A 132 -6.43 6.74 1.67
C ILE A 132 -6.98 6.63 3.09
N TYR A 133 -7.89 7.52 3.50
CA TYR A 133 -8.53 7.43 4.82
C TYR A 133 -9.37 6.18 4.99
N ASN A 134 -10.17 5.83 3.97
CA ASN A 134 -11.01 4.64 4.00
C ASN A 134 -10.16 3.37 4.08
N GLU A 135 -9.09 3.28 3.26
CA GLU A 135 -8.17 2.15 3.31
C GLU A 135 -7.51 2.01 4.68
N PHE A 136 -7.03 3.12 5.25
CA PHE A 136 -6.40 3.10 6.58
C PHE A 136 -7.37 2.62 7.67
N ILE A 137 -8.61 3.12 7.67
CA ILE A 137 -9.63 2.71 8.65
C ILE A 137 -10.00 1.23 8.47
N LEU A 138 -10.21 0.79 7.23
CA LEU A 138 -10.55 -0.61 6.93
C LEU A 138 -9.41 -1.54 7.31
N SER A 139 -8.18 -1.21 6.93
CA SER A 139 -6.98 -1.96 7.32
C SER A 139 -6.86 -2.03 8.85
N LEU A 140 -7.14 -0.95 9.58
CA LEU A 140 -7.01 -0.93 11.03
C LEU A 140 -8.09 -1.77 11.70
N PHE A 141 -9.33 -1.67 11.23
CA PHE A 141 -10.43 -2.49 11.72
C PHE A 141 -10.16 -3.98 11.49
N LEU A 142 -9.79 -4.36 10.26
CA LEU A 142 -9.58 -5.76 9.89
C LEU A 142 -8.42 -6.39 10.66
N ASN A 143 -7.31 -5.67 10.85
CA ASN A 143 -6.15 -6.18 11.58
C ASN A 143 -6.35 -6.20 13.11
N VAL A 144 -7.30 -5.45 13.66
CA VAL A 144 -7.67 -5.52 15.09
C VAL A 144 -8.73 -6.61 15.34
N SER A 145 -9.60 -6.88 14.36
CA SER A 145 -10.67 -7.88 14.48
C SER A 145 -10.23 -9.33 14.28
N MET A 146 -9.02 -9.54 13.73
CA MET A 146 -8.40 -10.84 13.43
C MET A 146 -7.40 -11.22 14.51
#